data_AF-A0A0D0BCK7-F1
#
_entry.id   AF-A0A0D0BCK7-F1
#
_cell.length_a   1.000
_cell.length_b   1.000
_cell.length_c   1.000
_cell.angle_alpha   90.00
_cell.angle_beta   90.00
_cell.angle_gamma   90.00
#
_symmetry.space_group_name_H-M   'P 1'
#
loop_
_entity.id
_entity.type
_entity.pdbx_description
1 polymer ?
#
loop_
_entity_poly.entity_id
_entity_poly.type
_entity_poly.pdbx_seq_one_letter_code
_entity_poly.pdbx_strand_id
1 'polypeptide(L)'
;MSSSDRTCCGVVEEARIRAHNRRAQKPQPWIVLKFAVGLTLALIAYTSYVYVTFCRDMIVKNENALASPTMGIVFLVVFSFFLFIVLWSYFAVVTTPPGYPAHFLEKTVLEQPVHPLPQQPTTSDETRGISFELMTPAADLPSSHSIPMTPPAVPEPTKQDKVSQSTFYYQGSSTPGEAHIINVPADPESAHVPDPAPPLSHENVHDPSPDASSQIFARRPSTTPILVSEYRFCNKDKIIKPPRTHHCRACGTCVLKYDHHCPWVGHCVGAYNHKFFVNFVQWASILSFWMFATVLGLTIKSQSGSSAPAINPQHIVLLALTALFGLFCCLMFLTQVQLIMLNQTTVESLGFRTMQEREQDNLARMHHWYDCGAKKRTKQAWDKEWGRIGKEGNLWWLGSRRANWESVMGKNVWWWFLPVGHGLEDGMNFPTNPRFDKQGRWRRRREWPSDLR
;
A
#
# COMPACT_ATOMS: atom_id res chain seq x y z
N MET A 1 21.11 -46.28 -5.37
CA MET A 1 21.21 -45.18 -6.37
C MET A 1 20.10 -45.41 -7.40
N SER A 2 19.00 -44.66 -7.32
CA SER A 2 17.92 -44.75 -8.32
C SER A 2 17.95 -43.48 -9.17
N SER A 3 18.19 -43.69 -10.45
CA SER A 3 18.20 -42.69 -11.53
C SER A 3 16.82 -42.07 -11.64
N SER A 4 16.67 -40.78 -11.31
CA SER A 4 15.43 -40.06 -11.55
C SER A 4 15.24 -39.85 -13.04
N ASP A 5 14.19 -40.42 -13.60
CA ASP A 5 13.65 -40.07 -14.93
C ASP A 5 13.26 -38.59 -14.94
N ARG A 6 14.21 -37.73 -15.31
CA ARG A 6 13.93 -36.36 -15.72
C ARG A 6 13.42 -36.42 -17.14
N THR A 7 12.10 -36.52 -17.30
CA THR A 7 11.45 -36.39 -18.62
C THR A 7 11.90 -35.08 -19.28
N CYS A 8 12.31 -35.16 -20.55
CA CYS A 8 12.86 -34.04 -21.33
C CYS A 8 11.95 -32.78 -21.31
N CYS A 9 10.63 -32.98 -21.22
CA CYS A 9 9.65 -31.89 -21.05
C CYS A 9 9.83 -31.10 -19.74
N GLY A 10 10.19 -31.76 -18.63
CA GLY A 10 10.43 -31.08 -17.35
C GLY A 10 11.64 -30.14 -17.41
N VAL A 11 12.70 -30.54 -18.15
CA VAL A 11 13.90 -29.71 -18.33
C VAL A 11 13.64 -28.51 -19.22
N VAL A 12 12.84 -28.67 -20.28
CA VAL A 12 12.44 -27.55 -21.17
C VAL A 12 11.53 -26.57 -20.45
N GLU A 13 10.55 -27.06 -19.69
CA GLU A 13 9.66 -26.21 -18.90
C GLU A 13 10.41 -25.50 -17.77
N GLU A 14 11.31 -26.20 -17.08
CA GLU A 14 12.18 -25.60 -16.07
C GLU A 14 13.13 -24.56 -16.69
N ALA A 15 13.69 -24.82 -17.88
CA ALA A 15 14.50 -23.86 -18.61
C ALA A 15 13.68 -22.64 -19.06
N ARG A 16 12.42 -22.84 -19.48
CA ARG A 16 11.48 -21.77 -19.83
C ARG A 16 11.12 -20.93 -18.62
N ILE A 17 10.82 -21.55 -17.48
CA ILE A 17 10.56 -20.89 -16.20
C ILE A 17 11.81 -20.13 -15.73
N ARG A 18 13.01 -20.72 -15.80
CA ARG A 18 14.27 -20.04 -15.44
C ARG A 18 14.59 -18.89 -16.40
N ALA A 19 14.31 -19.03 -17.70
CA ALA A 19 14.48 -17.96 -18.68
C ALA A 19 13.47 -16.83 -18.46
N HIS A 20 12.22 -17.18 -18.15
CA HIS A 20 11.18 -16.23 -17.75
C HIS A 20 11.59 -15.49 -16.48
N ASN A 21 12.03 -16.20 -15.43
CA ASN A 21 12.53 -15.63 -14.17
C ASN A 21 13.78 -14.76 -14.36
N ARG A 22 14.67 -15.11 -15.30
CA ARG A 22 15.83 -14.27 -15.64
C ARG A 22 15.45 -13.02 -16.41
N ARG A 23 14.54 -13.11 -17.38
CA ARG A 23 14.00 -11.94 -18.10
C ARG A 23 13.20 -11.03 -17.17
N ALA A 24 12.44 -11.65 -16.28
CA ALA A 24 11.71 -11.01 -15.21
C ALA A 24 12.62 -10.14 -14.35
N GLN A 25 13.78 -10.65 -13.95
CA GLN A 25 14.68 -9.92 -13.06
C GLN A 25 15.45 -8.77 -13.72
N LYS A 26 15.36 -8.58 -15.04
CA LYS A 26 16.06 -7.49 -15.73
C LYS A 26 15.21 -6.21 -15.75
N PRO A 27 15.85 -5.03 -15.64
CA PRO A 27 15.16 -3.76 -15.87
C PRO A 27 14.59 -3.72 -17.29
N GLN A 28 13.47 -3.01 -17.43
CA GLN A 28 12.90 -2.79 -18.75
C GLN A 28 13.82 -1.89 -19.59
N PRO A 29 13.93 -2.14 -20.91
CA PRO A 29 14.70 -1.28 -21.80
C PRO A 29 14.20 0.17 -21.73
N TRP A 30 15.11 1.13 -21.81
CA TRP A 30 14.77 2.57 -21.76
C TRP A 30 13.69 2.96 -22.77
N ILE A 31 13.72 2.39 -23.97
CA ILE A 31 12.71 2.67 -25.00
C ILE A 31 11.31 2.24 -24.57
N VAL A 32 11.18 1.12 -23.86
CA VAL A 32 9.89 0.63 -23.33
C VAL A 32 9.42 1.56 -22.21
N LEU A 33 10.34 2.01 -21.35
CA LEU A 33 10.03 2.96 -20.29
C LEU A 33 9.56 4.31 -20.84
N LYS A 34 10.15 4.81 -21.93
CA LYS A 34 9.83 6.14 -22.48
C LYS A 34 8.79 6.15 -23.59
N PHE A 35 8.44 5.00 -24.16
CA PHE A 35 7.41 4.90 -25.20
C PHE A 35 6.07 5.54 -24.76
N ALA A 36 5.61 5.20 -23.56
CA ALA A 36 4.35 5.73 -23.03
C ALA A 36 4.39 7.24 -22.75
N VAL A 37 5.59 7.81 -22.52
CA VAL A 37 5.76 9.27 -22.42
C VAL A 37 5.50 9.94 -23.77
N GLY A 38 6.09 9.40 -24.85
CA GLY A 38 5.82 9.87 -26.21
C GLY A 38 4.35 9.75 -26.59
N LEU A 39 3.70 8.63 -26.25
CA LEU A 39 2.27 8.43 -26.47
C LEU A 39 1.41 9.45 -25.71
N THR A 40 1.76 9.75 -24.45
CA THR A 40 1.05 10.76 -23.65
C THR A 40 1.14 12.14 -24.30
N LEU A 41 2.34 12.55 -24.73
CA LEU A 41 2.54 13.83 -25.43
C LEU A 41 1.77 13.88 -26.76
N ALA A 42 1.75 12.78 -27.52
CA ALA A 42 0.98 12.69 -28.75
C ALA A 42 -0.53 12.82 -28.51
N LEU A 43 -1.06 12.18 -27.46
CA LEU A 43 -2.48 12.32 -27.07
C LEU A 43 -2.83 13.74 -26.62
N ILE A 44 -1.96 14.38 -25.84
CA ILE A 44 -2.15 15.79 -25.44
C ILE A 44 -2.13 16.69 -26.67
N ALA A 45 -1.16 16.51 -27.58
CA ALA A 45 -1.05 17.29 -28.80
C ALA A 45 -2.28 17.13 -29.71
N TYR A 46 -2.74 15.89 -29.91
CA TYR A 46 -3.91 15.61 -30.73
C TYR A 46 -5.19 16.21 -30.14
N THR A 47 -5.46 15.99 -28.85
CA THR A 47 -6.66 16.56 -28.22
C THR A 47 -6.63 18.08 -28.19
N SER A 48 -5.44 18.67 -27.99
CA SER A 48 -5.22 20.12 -28.08
C SER A 48 -5.49 20.65 -29.48
N TYR A 49 -4.99 19.98 -30.52
CA TYR A 49 -5.24 20.35 -31.90
C TYR A 49 -6.74 20.40 -32.20
N VAL A 50 -7.47 19.33 -31.89
CA VAL A 50 -8.93 19.25 -32.14
C VAL A 50 -9.69 20.31 -31.33
N TYR A 51 -9.30 20.56 -30.08
CA TYR A 51 -9.96 21.56 -29.25
C TYR A 51 -9.68 22.99 -29.72
N VAL A 52 -8.47 23.28 -30.20
CA VAL A 52 -8.13 24.58 -30.79
C VAL A 52 -8.88 24.80 -32.10
N THR A 53 -9.01 23.78 -32.95
CA THR A 53 -9.84 23.89 -34.17
C THR A 53 -11.31 24.13 -33.83
N PHE A 54 -11.83 23.45 -32.81
CA PHE A 54 -13.18 23.68 -32.29
C PHE A 54 -13.38 25.13 -31.83
N CYS A 55 -12.42 25.69 -31.10
CA CYS A 55 -12.46 27.10 -30.68
C CYS A 55 -12.34 28.07 -31.87
N ARG A 56 -11.44 27.77 -32.81
CA ARG A 56 -11.21 28.57 -34.03
C ARG A 56 -12.48 28.69 -34.86
N ASP A 57 -13.21 27.61 -35.08
CA ASP A 57 -14.42 27.61 -35.89
C ASP A 57 -15.47 28.59 -35.33
N MET A 58 -15.58 28.68 -34.00
CA MET A 58 -16.43 29.68 -33.34
C MET A 58 -15.90 31.12 -33.50
N ILE A 59 -14.58 31.33 -33.40
CA ILE A 59 -13.96 32.66 -33.48
C ILE A 59 -14.06 33.24 -34.89
N VAL A 60 -13.80 32.42 -35.91
CA VAL A 60 -13.80 32.85 -37.33
C VAL A 60 -15.22 32.91 -37.90
N LYS A 61 -16.24 32.42 -37.16
CA LYS A 61 -17.63 32.25 -37.63
C LYS A 61 -17.71 31.37 -38.88
N ASN A 62 -17.01 30.23 -38.85
CA ASN A 62 -17.17 29.22 -39.90
C ASN A 62 -18.60 28.67 -39.88
N GLU A 63 -19.04 28.09 -41.00
CA GLU A 63 -20.38 27.47 -41.13
C GLU A 63 -20.64 26.39 -40.06
N ASN A 64 -19.56 25.78 -39.53
CA ASN A 64 -19.61 24.75 -38.48
C ASN A 64 -19.56 25.30 -37.04
N ALA A 65 -19.64 26.62 -36.84
CA ALA A 65 -19.55 27.25 -35.53
C ALA A 65 -20.76 26.89 -34.63
N LEU A 66 -20.50 26.23 -33.49
CA LEU A 66 -21.57 25.83 -32.55
C LEU A 66 -21.96 26.92 -31.55
N ALA A 67 -21.19 28.00 -31.44
CA ALA A 67 -21.46 29.11 -30.52
C ALA A 67 -20.86 30.43 -31.01
N SER A 68 -20.99 31.48 -30.20
CA SER A 68 -20.49 32.81 -30.52
C SER A 68 -18.96 32.91 -30.49
N PRO A 69 -18.35 33.86 -31.23
CA PRO A 69 -16.91 34.11 -31.17
C PRO A 69 -16.38 34.39 -29.77
N THR A 70 -17.16 35.12 -28.95
CA THR A 70 -16.80 35.41 -27.55
C THR A 70 -16.63 34.14 -26.74
N MET A 71 -17.52 33.16 -26.91
CA MET A 71 -17.41 31.86 -26.24
C MET A 71 -16.15 31.12 -26.69
N GLY A 72 -15.84 31.15 -28.00
CA GLY A 72 -14.62 30.55 -28.53
C GLY A 72 -13.34 31.15 -27.93
N ILE A 73 -13.28 32.48 -27.75
CA ILE A 73 -12.14 33.15 -27.10
C ILE A 73 -12.03 32.72 -25.63
N VAL A 74 -13.14 32.75 -24.87
CA VAL A 74 -13.14 32.36 -23.46
C VAL A 74 -12.68 30.91 -23.30
N PHE A 75 -13.20 30.00 -24.12
CA PHE A 75 -12.82 28.59 -24.09
C PHE A 75 -11.35 28.38 -24.38
N LEU A 76 -10.81 29.08 -25.37
CA LEU A 76 -9.39 29.00 -25.73
C LEU A 76 -8.48 29.53 -24.61
N VAL A 77 -8.85 30.62 -23.95
CA VAL A 77 -8.08 31.20 -22.83
C VAL A 77 -8.04 30.23 -21.64
N VAL A 78 -9.18 29.70 -21.22
CA VAL A 78 -9.27 28.74 -20.10
C VAL A 78 -8.51 27.46 -20.43
N PHE A 79 -8.69 26.93 -21.64
CA PHE A 79 -7.97 25.77 -22.14
C PHE A 79 -6.45 25.99 -22.11
N SER A 80 -5.97 27.14 -22.58
CA SER A 80 -4.53 27.45 -22.63
C SER A 80 -3.92 27.49 -21.22
N PHE A 81 -4.64 28.05 -20.25
CA PHE A 81 -4.22 28.05 -18.85
C PHE A 81 -4.11 26.64 -18.28
N PHE A 82 -5.13 25.79 -18.46
CA PHE A 82 -5.08 24.41 -17.98
C PHE A 82 -4.02 23.58 -18.70
N LEU A 83 -3.89 23.72 -20.03
CA LEU A 83 -2.87 23.03 -20.82
C LEU A 83 -1.47 23.39 -20.34
N PHE A 84 -1.20 24.67 -20.07
CA PHE A 84 0.09 25.12 -19.54
C PHE A 84 0.43 24.40 -18.22
N ILE A 85 -0.50 24.33 -17.27
CA ILE A 85 -0.25 23.69 -15.99
C ILE A 85 -0.12 22.16 -16.14
N VAL A 86 -0.90 21.53 -17.02
CA VAL A 86 -0.75 20.10 -17.34
C VAL A 86 0.65 19.82 -17.90
N LEU A 87 1.11 20.61 -18.87
CA LEU A 87 2.43 20.43 -19.46
C LEU A 87 3.55 20.69 -18.44
N TRP A 88 3.41 21.72 -17.60
CA TRP A 88 4.39 22.04 -16.57
C TRP A 88 4.48 20.93 -15.50
N SER A 89 3.34 20.44 -15.01
CA SER A 89 3.30 19.35 -14.04
C SER A 89 3.77 18.01 -14.63
N TYR A 90 3.44 17.74 -15.90
CA TYR A 90 3.93 16.56 -16.61
C TYR A 90 5.45 16.60 -16.80
N PHE A 91 5.99 17.74 -17.22
CA PHE A 91 7.43 17.95 -17.31
C PHE A 91 8.11 17.73 -15.96
N ALA A 92 7.57 18.32 -14.88
CA ALA A 92 8.12 18.18 -13.53
C ALA A 92 8.14 16.70 -13.08
N VAL A 93 7.04 15.94 -13.27
CA VAL A 93 7.01 14.53 -12.83
C VAL A 93 7.92 13.64 -13.67
N VAL A 94 8.05 13.87 -14.98
CA VAL A 94 8.88 13.05 -15.90
C VAL A 94 10.38 13.31 -15.74
N THR A 95 10.76 14.54 -15.35
CA THR A 95 12.17 14.94 -15.20
C THR A 95 12.68 14.79 -13.77
N THR A 96 11.80 14.79 -12.78
CA THR A 96 12.19 14.59 -11.38
C THR A 96 12.38 13.10 -11.08
N PRO A 97 13.59 12.65 -10.70
CA PRO A 97 13.79 11.26 -10.30
C PRO A 97 12.98 10.94 -9.03
N PRO A 98 12.47 9.71 -8.87
CA PRO A 98 11.61 9.37 -7.72
C PRO A 98 12.35 9.27 -6.37
N GLY A 99 13.68 9.25 -6.40
CA GLY A 99 14.55 9.03 -5.24
C GLY A 99 15.14 7.62 -5.24
N TYR A 100 16.35 7.48 -5.81
CA TYR A 100 17.05 6.20 -5.92
C TYR A 100 18.14 6.06 -4.85
N PRO A 101 17.98 5.20 -3.84
CA PRO A 101 18.95 5.06 -2.76
C PRO A 101 20.30 4.52 -3.16
N ALA A 102 20.39 3.81 -4.27
CA ALA A 102 21.68 3.40 -4.82
C ALA A 102 22.61 4.58 -5.16
N HIS A 103 22.09 5.81 -5.29
CA HIS A 103 22.91 6.99 -5.60
C HIS A 103 23.60 7.59 -4.37
N PHE A 104 23.14 7.28 -3.16
CA PHE A 104 23.61 7.91 -1.93
C PHE A 104 23.91 6.92 -0.79
N LEU A 105 23.49 5.66 -0.91
CA LEU A 105 23.85 4.60 0.04
C LEU A 105 24.96 3.73 -0.53
N GLU A 106 25.91 3.41 0.35
CA GLU A 106 26.93 2.42 0.06
C GLU A 106 26.33 1.01 0.06
N LYS A 107 26.90 0.13 -0.77
CA LYS A 107 26.49 -1.26 -0.83
C LYS A 107 26.85 -1.95 0.48
N THR A 108 25.88 -2.55 1.13
CA THR A 108 26.07 -3.38 2.31
C THR A 108 26.59 -4.75 1.86
N VAL A 109 27.82 -5.08 2.26
CA VAL A 109 28.33 -6.45 2.19
C VAL A 109 27.77 -7.17 3.41
N LEU A 110 26.75 -8.01 3.20
CA LEU A 110 26.41 -8.99 4.22
C LEU A 110 27.52 -10.04 4.18
N GLU A 111 28.35 -10.10 5.22
CA GLU A 111 29.09 -11.33 5.51
C GLU A 111 28.07 -12.45 5.57
N GLN A 112 28.30 -13.52 4.81
CA GLN A 112 27.37 -14.64 4.78
C GLN A 112 27.13 -15.11 6.22
N PRO A 113 25.87 -15.25 6.67
CA PRO A 113 25.65 -15.80 7.99
C PRO A 113 26.18 -17.24 7.99
N VAL A 114 27.07 -17.55 8.94
CA VAL A 114 27.61 -18.90 9.21
C VAL A 114 26.49 -19.89 9.58
N HIS A 115 25.25 -19.40 9.75
CA HIS A 115 24.06 -20.21 9.92
C HIS A 115 23.03 -19.88 8.84
N PRO A 116 22.40 -20.90 8.22
CA PRO A 116 21.27 -20.64 7.34
C PRO A 116 20.20 -19.87 8.12
N LEU A 117 19.86 -18.68 7.63
CA LEU A 117 18.62 -18.02 8.01
C LEU A 117 17.49 -19.06 7.90
N PRO A 118 16.55 -19.14 8.86
CA PRO A 118 15.41 -20.02 8.73
C PRO A 118 14.81 -19.82 7.34
N GLN A 119 14.79 -20.90 6.55
CA GLN A 119 14.07 -20.86 5.29
C GLN A 119 12.67 -20.34 5.59
N GLN A 120 12.24 -19.31 4.86
CA GLN A 120 10.84 -18.91 4.90
C GLN A 120 10.01 -20.18 4.75
N PRO A 121 9.01 -20.44 5.62
CA PRO A 121 8.22 -21.65 5.55
C PRO A 121 7.64 -21.77 4.14
N THR A 122 8.14 -22.73 3.36
CA THR A 122 7.44 -23.24 2.19
C THR A 122 6.36 -24.17 2.72
N THR A 123 5.35 -23.62 3.35
CA THR A 123 4.16 -24.35 3.79
C THR A 123 2.94 -23.62 3.25
N SER A 124 2.19 -24.37 2.46
CA SER A 124 1.05 -24.01 1.63
C SER A 124 -0.21 -23.55 2.39
N ASP A 125 -0.06 -22.80 3.48
CA ASP A 125 -1.19 -22.30 4.28
C ASP A 125 -1.12 -20.81 4.68
N GLU A 126 -0.16 -20.05 4.15
CA GLU A 126 -0.11 -18.57 4.22
C GLU A 126 -0.51 -17.91 2.89
N THR A 127 -1.52 -18.44 2.22
CA THR A 127 -2.03 -17.87 0.96
C THR A 127 -2.84 -16.59 1.22
N ARG A 128 -2.15 -15.47 1.49
CA ARG A 128 -2.55 -14.06 1.19
C ARG A 128 -1.55 -13.07 1.80
N GLY A 129 -0.27 -13.30 1.58
CA GLY A 129 0.81 -12.42 2.02
C GLY A 129 2.06 -12.59 1.17
N ILE A 130 1.90 -12.67 -0.15
CA ILE A 130 3.02 -12.90 -1.06
C ILE A 130 3.51 -11.54 -1.56
N SER A 131 4.83 -11.35 -1.40
CA SER A 131 5.67 -10.26 -1.89
C SER A 131 5.17 -9.63 -3.20
N PHE A 132 5.12 -8.30 -3.26
CA PHE A 132 4.70 -7.48 -4.41
C PHE A 132 5.47 -7.76 -5.73
N GLU A 133 6.49 -8.62 -5.73
CA GLU A 133 7.30 -8.95 -6.92
C GLU A 133 6.56 -9.74 -8.04
N LEU A 134 5.26 -10.05 -7.89
CA LEU A 134 4.52 -10.94 -8.79
C LEU A 134 3.09 -10.49 -9.20
N MET A 135 2.81 -9.20 -9.30
CA MET A 135 1.58 -8.71 -9.96
C MET A 135 1.85 -8.30 -11.42
N THR A 136 1.77 -9.28 -12.32
CA THR A 136 1.37 -9.12 -13.73
C THR A 136 0.41 -10.25 -14.08
N PRO A 137 -0.62 -10.03 -14.92
CA PRO A 137 -1.70 -11.00 -15.10
C PRO A 137 -1.18 -12.22 -15.85
N ALA A 138 -1.23 -13.39 -15.22
CA ALA A 138 -1.10 -14.66 -15.92
C ALA A 138 -2.50 -15.12 -16.35
N ALA A 139 -2.66 -15.25 -17.66
CA ALA A 139 -3.83 -15.81 -18.33
C ALA A 139 -4.04 -17.29 -17.98
N ASP A 140 -5.31 -17.65 -17.88
CA ASP A 140 -5.96 -18.95 -18.08
C ASP A 140 -5.21 -20.24 -17.71
N LEU A 141 -5.73 -20.92 -16.68
CA LEU A 141 -5.58 -22.37 -16.50
C LEU A 141 -6.96 -23.00 -16.24
N PRO A 142 -7.26 -24.16 -16.85
CA PRO A 142 -8.61 -24.72 -16.89
C PRO A 142 -9.01 -25.44 -15.60
N SER A 143 -10.33 -25.50 -15.42
CA SER A 143 -11.13 -26.14 -14.37
C SER A 143 -10.63 -27.52 -13.90
N SER A 144 -10.49 -27.67 -12.58
CA SER A 144 -10.24 -28.96 -11.92
C SER A 144 -11.50 -29.83 -11.89
N HIS A 145 -11.42 -31.01 -12.52
CA HIS A 145 -12.36 -32.09 -12.32
C HIS A 145 -12.16 -32.75 -10.95
N SER A 146 -13.28 -33.02 -10.30
CA SER A 146 -13.49 -33.78 -9.06
C SER A 146 -13.12 -35.26 -9.19
N ILE A 147 -12.38 -35.82 -8.22
CA ILE A 147 -12.31 -37.27 -7.96
C ILE A 147 -12.43 -37.51 -6.44
N PRO A 148 -13.15 -38.58 -6.01
CA PRO A 148 -13.74 -38.70 -4.68
C PRO A 148 -12.79 -39.26 -3.60
N MET A 149 -13.10 -38.94 -2.34
CA MET A 149 -12.45 -39.49 -1.15
C MET A 149 -12.90 -40.93 -0.87
N THR A 150 -11.92 -41.80 -0.58
CA THR A 150 -12.12 -43.03 0.20
C THR A 150 -10.98 -43.17 1.22
N PRO A 151 -11.27 -43.55 2.49
CA PRO A 151 -10.28 -43.58 3.55
C PRO A 151 -9.65 -44.98 3.71
N PRO A 152 -8.45 -45.09 4.29
CA PRO A 152 -8.07 -46.31 4.98
C PRO A 152 -7.65 -46.12 6.44
N ALA A 153 -8.36 -46.87 7.28
CA ALA A 153 -7.94 -47.70 8.41
C ALA A 153 -6.90 -47.21 9.45
N VAL A 154 -7.37 -47.22 10.69
CA VAL A 154 -6.64 -47.18 11.97
C VAL A 154 -5.87 -48.48 12.21
N PRO A 155 -4.67 -48.39 12.83
CA PRO A 155 -4.28 -49.36 13.84
C PRO A 155 -3.84 -48.69 15.16
N GLU A 156 -4.26 -49.30 16.26
CA GLU A 156 -3.97 -48.95 17.66
C GLU A 156 -2.65 -49.63 18.16
N PRO A 157 -2.18 -49.42 19.41
CA PRO A 157 -0.85 -48.88 19.70
C PRO A 157 0.14 -49.92 20.24
N THR A 158 1.45 -49.65 20.16
CA THR A 158 2.45 -50.38 20.96
C THR A 158 3.63 -49.52 21.41
N LYS A 159 3.73 -49.44 22.75
CA LYS A 159 4.90 -49.33 23.65
C LYS A 159 5.85 -48.12 23.54
N GLN A 160 5.92 -47.45 24.70
CA GLN A 160 6.91 -46.49 25.17
C GLN A 160 8.35 -47.00 24.99
N ASP A 161 9.25 -46.09 24.63
CA ASP A 161 10.59 -46.07 25.19
C ASP A 161 11.10 -44.63 25.36
N LYS A 162 11.70 -44.39 26.52
CA LYS A 162 12.23 -43.11 27.01
C LYS A 162 13.50 -42.75 26.23
N VAL A 163 13.61 -41.51 25.76
CA VAL A 163 14.88 -40.95 25.28
C VAL A 163 15.34 -39.84 26.21
N SER A 164 16.57 -40.01 26.65
CA SER A 164 17.31 -39.28 27.66
C SER A 164 17.64 -37.84 27.28
N GLN A 165 17.69 -37.02 28.33
CA GLN A 165 18.32 -35.70 28.38
C GLN A 165 19.78 -35.77 27.92
N SER A 166 20.23 -34.75 27.18
CA SER A 166 21.62 -34.34 27.19
C SER A 166 21.70 -32.81 27.23
N THR A 167 22.31 -32.34 28.30
CA THR A 167 22.64 -30.95 28.59
C THR A 167 24.16 -30.87 28.64
N PHE A 168 24.80 -29.98 27.88
CA PHE A 168 26.16 -29.54 28.18
C PHE A 168 26.37 -28.05 27.84
N TYR A 169 26.51 -27.29 28.93
CA TYR A 169 27.31 -26.10 29.25
C TYR A 169 28.01 -25.27 28.15
N TYR A 170 28.02 -23.93 28.34
CA TYR A 170 29.25 -23.14 28.51
C TYR A 170 29.02 -21.76 29.18
N GLN A 171 29.85 -21.47 30.19
CA GLN A 171 30.37 -20.20 30.79
C GLN A 171 29.45 -18.96 30.91
N GLY A 172 29.39 -18.20 32.02
CA GLY A 172 30.32 -17.99 33.13
C GLY A 172 30.81 -16.54 33.15
N SER A 173 30.33 -15.70 34.08
CA SER A 173 31.11 -14.66 34.79
C SER A 173 30.20 -13.81 35.69
N SER A 174 30.54 -13.76 36.97
CA SER A 174 29.93 -12.99 38.04
C SER A 174 30.99 -12.07 38.66
N THR A 175 30.55 -10.90 39.13
CA THR A 175 31.30 -10.03 40.04
C THR A 175 30.44 -9.80 41.30
N PRO A 176 31.01 -9.78 42.53
CA PRO A 176 30.24 -9.77 43.77
C PRO A 176 30.20 -8.41 44.50
N GLY A 177 29.18 -8.23 45.35
CA GLY A 177 29.04 -7.17 46.36
C GLY A 177 27.54 -6.89 46.60
N GLU A 178 26.99 -6.77 47.80
CA GLU A 178 27.44 -6.87 49.20
C GLU A 178 26.13 -6.99 50.02
N ALA A 179 26.16 -7.73 51.13
CA ALA A 179 24.99 -7.98 51.97
C ALA A 179 24.78 -6.88 53.02
N HIS A 180 23.53 -6.53 53.30
CA HIS A 180 23.15 -5.90 54.57
C HIS A 180 21.88 -6.54 55.13
N ILE A 181 22.07 -7.27 56.23
CA ILE A 181 21.05 -7.74 57.18
C ILE A 181 20.85 -6.63 58.22
N ILE A 182 19.61 -6.27 58.51
CA ILE A 182 19.25 -5.56 59.74
C ILE A 182 18.16 -6.38 60.43
N ASN A 183 18.49 -6.87 61.61
CA ASN A 183 17.60 -7.46 62.61
C ASN A 183 17.30 -6.41 63.70
N VAL A 184 16.39 -6.76 64.63
CA VAL A 184 16.17 -6.20 66.00
C VAL A 184 14.79 -5.49 66.14
N PRO A 185 14.02 -5.65 67.24
CA PRO A 185 13.66 -6.84 68.03
C PRO A 185 12.14 -6.88 68.40
N ALA A 186 11.71 -7.92 69.11
CA ALA A 186 10.37 -8.04 69.69
C ALA A 186 10.34 -7.52 71.15
N ASP A 187 9.20 -6.98 71.59
CA ASP A 187 8.70 -7.13 72.96
C ASP A 187 7.17 -6.87 73.04
N PRO A 188 6.47 -7.40 74.07
CA PRO A 188 5.09 -7.89 73.98
C PRO A 188 4.11 -7.12 74.88
N GLU A 189 2.81 -7.06 74.55
CA GLU A 189 1.75 -7.16 75.58
C GLU A 189 0.31 -7.30 75.04
N SER A 190 -0.43 -8.10 75.80
CA SER A 190 -1.88 -8.26 75.90
C SER A 190 -2.61 -9.15 74.88
N ALA A 191 -3.03 -10.30 75.41
CA ALA A 191 -3.93 -11.26 74.83
C ALA A 191 -5.38 -10.85 75.05
N HIS A 192 -6.17 -10.82 73.98
CA HIS A 192 -7.60 -11.09 74.06
C HIS A 192 -8.06 -11.75 72.77
N VAL A 193 -8.53 -13.00 72.90
CA VAL A 193 -9.09 -13.80 71.81
C VAL A 193 -10.61 -13.67 71.87
N PRO A 194 -11.27 -13.27 70.78
CA PRO A 194 -12.63 -13.70 70.49
C PRO A 194 -12.68 -14.58 69.23
N ASP A 195 -13.63 -15.51 69.24
CA ASP A 195 -13.88 -16.57 68.26
C ASP A 195 -13.96 -16.10 66.78
N PRO A 196 -13.61 -16.98 65.81
CA PRO A 196 -13.60 -16.63 64.40
C PRO A 196 -15.01 -16.45 63.83
N ALA A 197 -15.28 -15.25 63.34
CA ALA A 197 -16.41 -14.94 62.46
C ALA A 197 -16.30 -15.70 61.12
N PRO A 198 -17.43 -16.02 60.47
CA PRO A 198 -17.47 -16.81 59.24
C PRO A 198 -16.77 -16.09 58.08
N PRO A 199 -16.12 -16.82 57.16
CA PRO A 199 -15.42 -16.21 56.05
C PRO A 199 -16.40 -15.50 55.12
N LEU A 200 -16.17 -14.19 54.97
CA LEU A 200 -16.76 -13.36 53.92
C LEU A 200 -16.46 -14.02 52.56
N SER A 201 -17.51 -14.33 51.82
CA SER A 201 -17.43 -14.79 50.44
C SER A 201 -16.71 -13.74 49.60
N HIS A 202 -15.45 -13.99 49.26
CA HIS A 202 -14.83 -13.39 48.10
C HIS A 202 -15.60 -13.88 46.87
N GLU A 203 -16.55 -13.08 46.42
CA GLU A 203 -17.17 -13.21 45.12
C GLU A 203 -16.05 -13.02 44.09
N ASN A 204 -15.49 -14.14 43.61
CA ASN A 204 -14.61 -14.15 42.45
C ASN A 204 -15.41 -13.56 41.29
N VAL A 205 -15.15 -12.29 40.98
CA VAL A 205 -15.46 -11.75 39.66
C VAL A 205 -14.53 -12.47 38.70
N HIS A 206 -14.96 -13.65 38.26
CA HIS A 206 -14.42 -14.30 37.08
C HIS A 206 -14.70 -13.38 35.91
N ASP A 207 -13.70 -12.59 35.53
CA ASP A 207 -13.64 -12.02 34.20
C ASP A 207 -13.61 -13.24 33.25
N PRO A 208 -14.63 -13.46 32.41
CA PRO A 208 -14.68 -14.66 31.59
C PRO A 208 -13.49 -14.64 30.64
N SER A 209 -12.60 -15.63 30.79
CA SER A 209 -11.55 -15.89 29.82
C SER A 209 -12.22 -15.97 28.43
N PRO A 210 -11.75 -15.20 27.44
CA PRO A 210 -12.40 -15.17 26.14
C PRO A 210 -12.48 -16.58 25.56
N ASP A 211 -13.70 -17.00 25.23
CA ASP A 211 -14.03 -18.30 24.64
C ASP A 211 -13.06 -18.62 23.49
N ALA A 212 -12.58 -19.86 23.35
CA ALA A 212 -11.53 -20.21 22.39
C ALA A 212 -11.91 -19.83 20.94
N SER A 213 -13.21 -19.86 20.65
CA SER A 213 -13.83 -19.37 19.41
C SER A 213 -13.57 -17.87 19.15
N SER A 214 -13.64 -17.03 20.19
CA SER A 214 -13.45 -15.58 20.11
C SER A 214 -12.00 -15.18 19.83
N GLN A 215 -11.03 -15.99 20.26
CA GLN A 215 -9.61 -15.76 20.00
C GLN A 215 -9.23 -16.11 18.55
N ILE A 216 -9.92 -17.06 17.91
CA ILE A 216 -9.67 -17.47 16.51
C ILE A 216 -10.02 -16.32 15.54
N PHE A 217 -11.13 -15.62 15.79
CA PHE A 217 -11.62 -14.57 14.89
C PHE A 217 -11.17 -13.14 15.24
N ALA A 218 -10.38 -12.96 16.31
CA ALA A 218 -9.85 -11.66 16.71
C ALA A 218 -8.92 -11.05 15.65
N ARG A 219 -8.81 -9.70 15.64
CA ARG A 219 -7.82 -8.99 14.83
C ARG A 219 -6.41 -9.40 15.25
N ARG A 220 -5.60 -9.84 14.28
CA ARG A 220 -4.19 -10.24 14.48
C ARG A 220 -3.28 -9.42 13.57
N PRO A 221 -2.74 -8.29 14.06
CA PRO A 221 -1.71 -7.54 13.36
C PRO A 221 -0.46 -8.37 13.05
N SER A 222 0.30 -7.93 12.05
CA SER A 222 1.63 -8.49 11.81
C SER A 222 2.56 -8.17 13.00
N THR A 223 3.30 -9.18 13.43
CA THR A 223 4.36 -9.08 14.46
C THR A 223 5.75 -8.89 13.83
N THR A 224 5.82 -8.75 12.50
CA THR A 224 7.07 -8.54 11.78
C THR A 224 7.69 -7.21 12.20
N PRO A 225 8.98 -7.20 12.61
CA PRO A 225 9.66 -5.98 13.04
C PRO A 225 10.07 -5.12 11.83
N ILE A 226 9.11 -4.38 11.26
CA ILE A 226 9.29 -3.63 10.01
C ILE A 226 10.27 -2.46 10.05
N LEU A 227 10.71 -2.03 11.24
CA LEU A 227 11.75 -0.99 11.41
C LEU A 227 13.15 -1.57 11.63
N VAL A 228 13.28 -2.89 11.82
CA VAL A 228 14.58 -3.54 12.03
C VAL A 228 15.29 -3.73 10.69
N SER A 229 16.52 -3.22 10.61
CA SER A 229 17.27 -3.02 9.37
C SER A 229 17.57 -4.33 8.63
N GLU A 230 17.82 -5.38 9.38
CA GLU A 230 18.19 -6.73 8.98
C GLU A 230 17.08 -7.39 8.14
N TYR A 231 15.81 -7.03 8.41
CA TYR A 231 14.65 -7.51 7.65
C TYR A 231 14.38 -6.70 6.38
N ARG A 232 15.14 -5.63 6.13
CA ARG A 232 14.91 -4.69 5.03
C ARG A 232 16.00 -4.72 3.96
N PHE A 233 16.84 -5.75 3.92
CA PHE A 233 17.87 -5.85 2.89
C PHE A 233 17.30 -6.04 1.48
N CYS A 234 17.89 -5.37 0.49
CA CYS A 234 17.62 -5.60 -0.93
C CYS A 234 18.73 -6.47 -1.53
N ASN A 235 18.41 -7.72 -1.86
CA ASN A 235 19.39 -8.62 -2.50
C ASN A 235 19.88 -8.16 -3.87
N LYS A 236 19.11 -7.31 -4.57
CA LYS A 236 19.43 -6.82 -5.93
C LYS A 236 20.36 -5.61 -5.89
N ASP A 237 19.97 -4.57 -5.16
CA ASP A 237 20.77 -3.34 -5.01
C ASP A 237 21.91 -3.49 -3.98
N LYS A 238 21.86 -4.54 -3.15
CA LYS A 238 22.79 -4.80 -2.05
C LYS A 238 22.82 -3.65 -1.04
N ILE A 239 21.65 -3.13 -0.67
CA ILE A 239 21.51 -2.07 0.32
C ILE A 239 20.49 -2.48 1.38
N ILE A 240 20.65 -1.96 2.60
CA ILE A 240 19.58 -1.93 3.58
C ILE A 240 18.56 -0.87 3.15
N LYS A 241 17.33 -1.29 2.85
CA LYS A 241 16.29 -0.37 2.37
C LYS A 241 15.89 0.59 3.48
N PRO A 242 15.97 1.91 3.25
CA PRO A 242 15.35 2.88 4.14
C PRO A 242 13.85 2.56 4.35
N PRO A 243 13.23 3.10 5.41
CA PRO A 243 11.80 3.00 5.60
C PRO A 243 11.02 3.34 4.31
N ARG A 244 9.91 2.62 4.08
CA ARG A 244 9.01 2.78 2.91
C ARG A 244 9.66 2.59 1.52
N THR A 245 10.90 2.12 1.46
CA THR A 245 11.61 1.85 0.21
C THR A 245 11.32 0.43 -0.31
N HIS A 246 11.03 0.31 -1.61
CA HIS A 246 10.82 -0.97 -2.28
C HIS A 246 11.60 -1.05 -3.60
N HIS A 247 11.97 -2.27 -4.00
CA HIS A 247 12.65 -2.50 -5.28
C HIS A 247 11.64 -2.55 -6.41
N CYS A 248 11.78 -1.64 -7.37
CA CYS A 248 10.98 -1.68 -8.59
C CYS A 248 11.68 -2.54 -9.63
N ARG A 249 11.07 -3.66 -9.99
CA ARG A 249 11.58 -4.58 -11.02
C ARG A 249 11.68 -3.94 -12.41
N ALA A 250 10.72 -3.09 -12.78
CA ALA A 250 10.72 -2.41 -14.07
C ALA A 250 11.87 -1.40 -14.19
N CYS A 251 12.17 -0.65 -13.12
CA CYS A 251 13.33 0.24 -13.07
C CYS A 251 14.64 -0.47 -12.73
N GLY A 252 14.57 -1.69 -12.16
CA GLY A 252 15.74 -2.46 -11.73
C GLY A 252 16.47 -1.89 -10.52
N THR A 253 15.82 -1.07 -9.70
CA THR A 253 16.44 -0.47 -8.51
C THR A 253 15.41 -0.14 -7.41
N CYS A 254 15.88 0.02 -6.17
CA CYS A 254 15.10 0.54 -5.06
C CYS A 254 14.62 1.97 -5.31
N VAL A 255 13.44 2.29 -4.77
CA VAL A 255 12.82 3.61 -4.86
C VAL A 255 12.36 4.03 -3.47
N LEU A 256 12.78 5.22 -3.04
CA LEU A 256 12.36 5.82 -1.77
C LEU A 256 10.86 6.09 -1.77
N LYS A 257 10.19 5.83 -0.64
CA LYS A 257 8.73 5.96 -0.49
C LYS A 257 7.98 5.44 -1.71
N TYR A 258 8.34 4.23 -2.16
CA TYR A 258 7.84 3.68 -3.43
C TYR A 258 6.32 3.61 -3.42
N ASP A 259 5.70 4.34 -4.35
CA ASP A 259 4.26 4.32 -4.54
C ASP A 259 3.88 3.29 -5.60
N HIS A 260 4.28 3.54 -6.84
CA HIS A 260 4.06 2.61 -7.95
C HIS A 260 5.02 2.90 -9.11
N HIS A 261 5.11 1.95 -10.04
CA HIS A 261 5.70 2.18 -11.34
C HIS A 261 4.64 2.70 -12.30
N CYS A 262 4.86 3.87 -12.90
CA CYS A 262 3.90 4.48 -13.81
C CYS A 262 4.49 4.55 -15.23
N PRO A 263 3.97 3.74 -16.17
CA PRO A 263 4.42 3.80 -17.56
C PRO A 263 4.20 5.19 -18.19
N TRP A 264 3.09 5.87 -17.85
CA TRP A 264 2.70 7.16 -18.41
C TRP A 264 3.68 8.30 -18.11
N VAL A 265 4.47 8.22 -17.03
CA VAL A 265 5.56 9.17 -16.73
C VAL A 265 6.94 8.58 -17.04
N GLY A 266 6.98 7.30 -17.42
CA GLY A 266 8.17 6.58 -17.86
C GLY A 266 9.20 6.32 -16.77
N HIS A 267 8.77 6.25 -15.50
CA HIS A 267 9.52 5.77 -14.34
C HIS A 267 8.60 5.62 -13.12
N CYS A 268 9.17 5.36 -11.95
CA CYS A 268 8.41 5.26 -10.70
C CYS A 268 7.93 6.61 -10.18
N VAL A 269 6.85 6.54 -9.40
CA VAL A 269 6.42 7.57 -8.45
C VAL A 269 6.94 7.18 -7.07
N GLY A 270 7.64 8.09 -6.41
CA GLY A 270 8.31 7.89 -5.13
C GLY A 270 8.46 9.21 -4.36
N ALA A 271 9.34 9.23 -3.37
CA ALA A 271 9.47 10.34 -2.41
C ALA A 271 9.57 11.72 -3.07
N TYR A 272 10.38 11.88 -4.11
CA TYR A 272 10.73 13.20 -4.64
C TYR A 272 9.79 13.75 -5.71
N ASN A 273 9.01 12.88 -6.37
CA ASN A 273 8.13 13.26 -7.47
C ASN A 273 6.64 13.00 -7.20
N HIS A 274 6.26 12.46 -6.02
CA HIS A 274 4.87 12.17 -5.68
C HIS A 274 3.97 13.41 -5.80
N LYS A 275 4.42 14.57 -5.28
CA LYS A 275 3.68 15.84 -5.41
C LYS A 275 3.41 16.19 -6.88
N PHE A 276 4.43 16.07 -7.74
CA PHE A 276 4.29 16.40 -9.16
C PHE A 276 3.34 15.44 -9.87
N PHE A 277 3.35 14.15 -9.50
CA PHE A 277 2.38 13.17 -10.00
C PHE A 277 0.94 13.57 -9.64
N VAL A 278 0.68 13.95 -8.37
CA VAL A 278 -0.65 14.39 -7.92
C VAL A 278 -1.12 15.64 -8.69
N ASN A 279 -0.25 16.63 -8.86
CA ASN A 279 -0.55 17.82 -9.64
C ASN A 279 -0.87 17.48 -11.10
N PHE A 280 -0.08 16.61 -11.71
CA PHE A 280 -0.31 16.18 -13.09
C PHE A 280 -1.69 15.53 -13.26
N VAL A 281 -2.04 14.54 -12.44
CA VAL A 281 -3.35 13.86 -12.57
C VAL A 281 -4.53 14.78 -12.23
N GLN A 282 -4.34 15.73 -11.29
CA GLN A 282 -5.35 16.74 -10.96
C GLN A 282 -5.65 17.63 -12.17
N TRP A 283 -4.63 18.27 -12.73
CA TRP A 283 -4.81 19.20 -13.84
C TRP A 283 -5.19 18.49 -15.13
N ALA A 284 -4.69 17.27 -15.37
CA ALA A 284 -5.12 16.46 -16.51
C ALA A 284 -6.61 16.10 -16.43
N SER A 285 -7.12 15.81 -15.22
CA SER A 285 -8.55 15.58 -15.00
C SER A 285 -9.38 16.85 -15.26
N ILE A 286 -8.96 18.00 -14.72
CA ILE A 286 -9.64 19.29 -14.90
C ILE A 286 -9.70 19.67 -16.39
N LEU A 287 -8.56 19.59 -17.10
CA LEU A 287 -8.49 19.88 -18.54
C LEU A 287 -9.40 18.95 -19.34
N SER A 288 -9.38 17.65 -19.03
CA SER A 288 -10.20 16.66 -19.73
C SER A 288 -11.69 16.91 -19.54
N PHE A 289 -12.14 17.17 -18.30
CA PHE A 289 -13.54 17.49 -18.05
C PHE A 289 -13.97 18.83 -18.63
N TRP A 290 -13.09 19.84 -18.65
CA TRP A 290 -13.36 21.10 -19.33
C TRP A 290 -13.62 20.89 -20.83
N MET A 291 -12.72 20.16 -21.51
CA MET A 291 -12.88 19.85 -22.93
C MET A 291 -14.13 19.01 -23.19
N PHE A 292 -14.37 17.98 -22.38
CA PHE A 292 -15.55 17.13 -22.48
C PHE A 292 -16.85 17.92 -22.33
N ALA A 293 -16.98 18.71 -21.26
CA ALA A 293 -18.20 19.44 -20.96
C ALA A 293 -18.52 20.52 -22.02
N THR A 294 -17.50 21.26 -22.47
CA THR A 294 -17.68 22.32 -23.47
C THR A 294 -18.07 21.76 -24.83
N VAL A 295 -17.40 20.69 -25.30
CA VAL A 295 -17.71 20.05 -26.58
C VAL A 295 -19.06 19.33 -26.52
N LEU A 296 -19.33 18.57 -25.46
CA LEU A 296 -20.59 17.84 -25.30
C LEU A 296 -21.78 18.80 -25.20
N GLY A 297 -21.66 19.83 -24.36
CA GLY A 297 -22.74 20.79 -24.13
C GLY A 297 -23.13 21.54 -25.42
N LEU A 298 -22.16 21.98 -26.21
CA LEU A 298 -22.43 22.65 -27.49
C LEU A 298 -22.94 21.67 -28.56
N THR A 299 -22.45 20.42 -28.57
CA THR A 299 -22.96 19.39 -29.49
C THR A 299 -24.42 19.03 -29.19
N ILE A 300 -24.78 18.82 -27.91
CA ILE A 300 -26.19 18.55 -27.53
C ILE A 300 -27.09 19.72 -27.93
N LYS A 301 -26.63 20.95 -27.67
CA LYS A 301 -27.37 22.16 -28.03
C LYS A 301 -27.57 22.27 -29.55
N SER A 302 -26.57 21.96 -30.37
CA SER A 302 -26.68 22.03 -31.84
C SER A 302 -27.62 20.96 -32.40
N GLN A 303 -27.66 19.76 -31.80
CA GLN A 303 -28.53 18.67 -32.27
C GLN A 303 -29.99 18.82 -31.85
N SER A 304 -30.32 19.76 -30.96
CA SER A 304 -31.69 19.97 -30.48
C SER A 304 -32.58 20.79 -31.45
N GLY A 305 -32.02 21.28 -32.56
CA GLY A 305 -32.75 22.08 -33.56
C GLY A 305 -33.31 21.26 -34.73
N SER A 306 -34.27 21.83 -35.47
CA SER A 306 -34.94 21.19 -36.62
C SER A 306 -34.03 20.93 -37.83
N SER A 307 -32.83 21.53 -37.86
CA SER A 307 -31.82 21.33 -38.90
C SER A 307 -30.47 21.06 -38.23
N ALA A 308 -30.31 19.85 -37.72
CA ALA A 308 -29.10 19.46 -36.99
C ALA A 308 -27.90 19.33 -37.95
N PRO A 309 -26.76 19.99 -37.68
CA PRO A 309 -25.56 19.83 -38.49
C PRO A 309 -24.97 18.42 -38.35
N ALA A 310 -24.16 18.02 -39.34
CA ALA A 310 -23.40 16.79 -39.26
C ALA A 310 -22.35 16.87 -38.14
N ILE A 311 -22.22 15.82 -37.34
CA ILE A 311 -21.25 15.77 -36.24
C ILE A 311 -19.86 15.49 -36.80
N ASN A 312 -18.90 16.38 -36.52
CA ASN A 312 -17.51 16.18 -36.90
C ASN A 312 -16.93 14.92 -36.18
N PRO A 313 -16.44 13.90 -36.92
CA PRO A 313 -15.88 12.69 -36.32
C PRO A 313 -14.75 12.96 -35.31
N GLN A 314 -13.96 14.02 -35.52
CA GLN A 314 -12.88 14.39 -34.60
C GLN A 314 -13.42 14.81 -33.23
N HIS A 315 -14.59 15.45 -33.15
CA HIS A 315 -15.23 15.79 -31.88
C HIS A 315 -15.68 14.54 -31.12
N ILE A 316 -16.14 13.51 -31.84
CA ILE A 316 -16.51 12.22 -31.23
C ILE A 316 -15.28 11.55 -30.61
N VAL A 317 -14.16 11.51 -31.35
CA VAL A 317 -12.89 10.98 -30.83
C VAL A 317 -12.41 11.79 -29.63
N LEU A 318 -12.47 13.12 -29.69
CA LEU A 318 -12.12 13.99 -28.57
C LEU A 318 -12.99 13.71 -27.33
N LEU A 319 -14.31 13.57 -27.48
CA LEU A 319 -15.23 13.23 -26.39
C LEU A 319 -14.90 11.87 -25.77
N ALA A 320 -14.63 10.86 -26.59
CA ALA A 320 -14.26 9.53 -26.12
C ALA A 320 -12.93 9.57 -25.32
N LEU A 321 -11.90 10.23 -25.85
CA LEU A 321 -10.59 10.35 -25.20
C LEU A 321 -10.69 11.14 -23.90
N THR A 322 -11.38 12.27 -23.89
CA THR A 322 -11.52 13.14 -22.71
C THR A 322 -12.40 12.51 -21.64
N ALA A 323 -13.42 11.74 -21.98
CA ALA A 323 -14.19 10.96 -21.03
C ALA A 323 -13.33 9.87 -20.38
N LEU A 324 -12.66 9.05 -21.20
CA LEU A 324 -11.84 7.93 -20.74
C LEU A 324 -10.69 8.40 -19.84
N PHE A 325 -9.86 9.32 -20.34
CA PHE A 325 -8.71 9.82 -19.61
C PHE A 325 -9.10 10.78 -18.49
N GLY A 326 -10.17 11.56 -18.65
CA GLY A 326 -10.70 12.41 -17.59
C GLY A 326 -11.19 11.62 -16.38
N LEU A 327 -11.96 10.54 -16.62
CA LEU A 327 -12.41 9.64 -15.56
C LEU A 327 -11.23 8.89 -14.92
N PHE A 328 -10.32 8.33 -15.73
CA PHE A 328 -9.13 7.65 -15.25
C PHE A 328 -8.28 8.56 -14.35
N CYS A 329 -7.97 9.78 -14.79
CA CYS A 329 -7.19 10.74 -14.02
C CYS A 329 -7.93 11.20 -12.76
N CYS A 330 -9.25 11.39 -12.82
CA CYS A 330 -10.07 11.76 -11.68
C CYS A 330 -10.02 10.70 -10.58
N LEU A 331 -10.27 9.43 -10.95
CA LEU A 331 -10.24 8.32 -9.99
C LEU A 331 -8.84 8.12 -9.40
N MET A 332 -7.79 8.26 -10.23
CA MET A 332 -6.41 8.22 -9.77
C MET A 332 -6.12 9.37 -8.78
N PHE A 333 -6.54 10.60 -9.10
CA PHE A 333 -6.37 11.76 -8.22
C PHE A 333 -7.08 11.55 -6.87
N LEU A 334 -8.35 11.15 -6.87
CA LEU A 334 -9.11 10.89 -5.65
C LEU A 334 -8.49 9.78 -4.80
N THR A 335 -8.01 8.72 -5.45
CA THR A 335 -7.29 7.64 -4.77
C THR A 335 -6.02 8.17 -4.11
N GLN A 336 -5.19 8.93 -4.83
CA GLN A 336 -3.97 9.48 -4.27
C GLN A 336 -4.23 10.49 -3.14
N VAL A 337 -5.27 11.33 -3.27
CA VAL A 337 -5.69 12.21 -2.18
C VAL A 337 -6.06 11.41 -0.94
N GLN A 338 -6.83 10.32 -1.09
CA GLN A 338 -7.18 9.46 0.03
C GLN A 338 -5.95 8.79 0.65
N LEU A 339 -5.05 8.24 -0.15
CA LEU A 339 -3.83 7.58 0.31
C LEU A 339 -2.91 8.56 1.05
N ILE A 340 -2.70 9.75 0.50
CA ILE A 340 -1.94 10.83 1.16
C ILE A 340 -2.61 11.22 2.47
N MET A 341 -3.93 11.43 2.49
CA MET A 341 -4.65 11.75 3.73
C MET A 341 -4.55 10.65 4.79
N LEU A 342 -4.25 9.40 4.42
CA LEU A 342 -4.00 8.28 5.33
C LEU A 342 -2.50 8.04 5.61
N ASN A 343 -1.61 8.81 5.00
CA ASN A 343 -0.16 8.60 4.92
C ASN A 343 0.22 7.19 4.48
N GLN A 344 -0.39 6.73 3.38
CA GLN A 344 -0.14 5.43 2.78
C GLN A 344 0.45 5.62 1.39
N THR A 345 1.36 4.74 1.00
CA THR A 345 1.63 4.48 -0.43
C THR A 345 0.63 3.46 -0.96
N THR A 346 0.55 3.33 -2.29
CA THR A 346 -0.27 2.33 -2.96
C THR A 346 0.13 0.92 -2.50
N VAL A 347 1.43 0.63 -2.38
CA VAL A 347 1.92 -0.66 -1.85
C VAL A 347 1.47 -0.91 -0.42
N GLU A 348 1.56 0.10 0.46
CA GLU A 348 1.11 -0.03 1.84
C GLU A 348 -0.41 -0.22 1.92
N SER A 349 -1.17 0.48 1.06
CA SER A 349 -2.64 0.38 0.98
C SER A 349 -3.12 -1.04 0.66
N LEU A 350 -2.37 -1.79 -0.16
CA LEU A 350 -2.70 -3.18 -0.47
C LEU A 350 -2.63 -4.06 0.79
N GLY A 351 -1.61 -3.86 1.64
CA GLY A 351 -1.50 -4.56 2.92
C GLY A 351 -2.68 -4.26 3.84
N PHE A 352 -3.09 -2.98 3.94
CA PHE A 352 -4.26 -2.60 4.73
C PHE A 352 -5.56 -3.19 4.18
N ARG A 353 -5.73 -3.25 2.85
CA ARG A 353 -6.89 -3.88 2.21
C ARG A 353 -6.95 -5.37 2.49
N THR A 354 -5.83 -6.08 2.39
CA THR A 354 -5.77 -7.50 2.74
C THR A 354 -6.15 -7.75 4.20
N MET A 355 -5.74 -6.87 5.13
CA MET A 355 -6.19 -6.96 6.53
C MET A 355 -7.70 -6.75 6.65
N GLN A 356 -8.26 -5.74 5.97
CA GLN A 356 -9.70 -5.46 5.98
C GLN A 356 -10.54 -6.58 5.37
N GLU A 357 -10.05 -7.22 4.30
CA GLU A 357 -10.69 -8.39 3.69
C GLU A 357 -10.74 -9.56 4.68
N ARG A 358 -9.64 -9.85 5.38
CA ARG A 358 -9.61 -10.88 6.45
C ARG A 358 -10.60 -10.55 7.57
N GLU A 359 -10.71 -9.28 7.97
CA GLU A 359 -11.72 -8.88 8.95
C GLU A 359 -13.14 -9.10 8.44
N GLN A 360 -13.40 -8.78 7.18
CA GLN A 360 -14.70 -8.98 6.57
C GLN A 360 -15.07 -10.46 6.46
N ASP A 361 -14.11 -11.31 6.10
CA ASP A 361 -14.27 -12.77 6.07
C ASP A 361 -14.54 -13.32 7.48
N ASN A 362 -13.81 -12.84 8.50
CA ASN A 362 -14.06 -13.21 9.90
C ASN A 362 -15.46 -12.75 10.36
N LEU A 363 -15.87 -11.53 10.03
CA LEU A 363 -17.19 -11.01 10.35
C LEU A 363 -18.31 -11.81 9.67
N ALA A 364 -18.09 -12.28 8.43
CA ALA A 364 -19.04 -13.12 7.70
C ALA A 364 -19.13 -14.55 8.27
N ARG A 365 -18.06 -15.05 8.89
CA ARG A 365 -18.05 -16.36 9.58
C ARG A 365 -18.68 -16.30 10.98
N MET A 366 -18.49 -15.19 11.70
CA MET A 366 -19.04 -15.02 13.05
C MET A 366 -20.52 -14.62 13.06
N HIS A 367 -20.95 -13.83 12.08
CA HIS A 367 -22.28 -13.22 12.07
C HIS A 367 -22.98 -13.46 10.74
N HIS A 368 -24.29 -13.69 10.79
CA HIS A 368 -25.10 -13.81 9.58
C HIS A 368 -25.06 -12.54 8.74
N TRP A 369 -25.38 -12.68 7.45
CA TRP A 369 -25.32 -11.57 6.50
C TRP A 369 -26.21 -10.38 6.91
N TYR A 370 -27.36 -10.63 7.54
CA TYR A 370 -28.32 -9.61 8.02
C TYR A 370 -27.98 -9.00 9.39
N ASP A 371 -27.05 -9.57 10.16
CA ASP A 371 -26.69 -9.09 11.51
C ASP A 371 -25.72 -7.90 11.47
N CYS A 372 -26.10 -6.85 10.73
CA CYS A 372 -25.30 -5.64 10.54
C CYS A 372 -24.89 -4.98 11.87
N GLY A 373 -25.78 -5.00 12.87
CA GLY A 373 -25.51 -4.46 14.21
C GLY A 373 -24.42 -5.24 14.95
N ALA A 374 -24.44 -6.57 14.89
CA ALA A 374 -23.44 -7.41 15.54
C ALA A 374 -22.07 -7.26 14.88
N LYS A 375 -22.03 -7.27 13.54
CA LYS A 375 -20.80 -7.00 12.77
C LYS A 375 -20.16 -5.65 13.13
N LYS A 376 -20.99 -4.60 13.24
CA LYS A 376 -20.53 -3.27 13.63
C LYS A 376 -19.95 -3.26 15.04
N ARG A 377 -20.60 -3.91 16.02
CA ARG A 377 -20.11 -4.01 17.41
C ARG A 377 -18.77 -4.76 17.49
N THR A 378 -18.63 -5.88 16.79
CA THR A 378 -17.37 -6.63 16.76
C THR A 378 -16.23 -5.82 16.15
N LYS A 379 -16.47 -5.15 15.02
CA LYS A 379 -15.48 -4.25 14.41
C LYS A 379 -15.11 -3.10 15.35
N GLN A 380 -16.08 -2.50 16.03
CA GLN A 380 -15.84 -1.45 17.03
C GLN A 380 -15.01 -1.96 18.20
N ALA A 381 -15.22 -3.20 18.65
CA ALA A 381 -14.41 -3.82 19.70
C ALA A 381 -12.96 -4.00 19.25
N TRP A 382 -12.73 -4.48 18.02
CA TRP A 382 -11.37 -4.59 17.46
C TRP A 382 -10.71 -3.22 17.27
N ASP A 383 -11.44 -2.22 16.81
CA ASP A 383 -10.94 -0.83 16.71
C ASP A 383 -10.66 -0.22 18.10
N LYS A 384 -11.43 -0.59 19.13
CA LYS A 384 -11.16 -0.20 20.52
C LYS A 384 -9.91 -0.91 21.04
N GLU A 385 -9.63 -2.15 20.65
CA GLU A 385 -8.42 -2.83 21.14
C GLU A 385 -7.15 -2.40 20.39
N TRP A 386 -7.23 -2.25 19.07
CA TRP A 386 -6.04 -2.07 18.22
C TRP A 386 -5.98 -0.72 17.51
N GLY A 387 -7.06 0.05 17.51
CA GLY A 387 -7.19 1.25 16.69
C GLY A 387 -7.55 0.95 15.24
N ARG A 388 -8.03 1.95 14.51
CA ARG A 388 -8.49 1.76 13.12
C ARG A 388 -7.32 1.42 12.19
N ILE A 389 -7.46 0.33 11.41
CA ILE A 389 -6.42 -0.22 10.50
C ILE A 389 -5.70 0.86 9.67
N GLY A 390 -6.44 1.73 8.98
CA GLY A 390 -5.84 2.74 8.10
C GLY A 390 -5.36 4.02 8.78
N LYS A 391 -5.53 4.17 10.11
CA LYS A 391 -5.17 5.38 10.87
C LYS A 391 -4.27 5.02 12.03
N GLU A 392 -4.82 4.79 13.22
CA GLU A 392 -4.07 4.42 14.42
C GLU A 392 -3.26 3.14 14.23
N GLY A 393 -3.74 2.22 13.39
CA GLY A 393 -3.06 1.00 12.95
C GLY A 393 -2.12 1.17 11.76
N ASN A 394 -1.89 2.40 11.28
CA ASN A 394 -0.85 2.71 10.31
C ASN A 394 0.38 3.27 11.04
N LEU A 395 1.53 2.65 10.82
CA LEU A 395 2.82 3.09 11.39
C LEU A 395 3.17 4.53 10.99
N TRP A 396 2.74 4.98 9.82
CA TRP A 396 3.08 6.31 9.29
C TRP A 396 2.02 7.38 9.57
N TRP A 397 0.97 7.07 10.33
CA TRP A 397 -0.10 8.02 10.62
C TRP A 397 0.38 9.15 11.54
N LEU A 398 0.31 10.40 11.05
CA LEU A 398 0.77 11.59 11.78
C LEU A 398 -0.27 12.20 12.72
N GLY A 399 -1.33 11.47 13.04
CA GLY A 399 -2.40 11.96 13.92
C GLY A 399 -3.55 12.67 13.19
N SER A 400 -3.28 13.36 12.08
CA SER A 400 -4.32 14.07 11.31
C SER A 400 -4.16 13.97 9.79
N ARG A 401 -5.28 14.04 9.07
CA ARG A 401 -5.28 14.06 7.59
C ARG A 401 -4.51 15.24 7.03
N ARG A 402 -4.59 16.39 7.70
CA ARG A 402 -3.89 17.61 7.30
C ARG A 402 -2.38 17.48 7.43
N ALA A 403 -1.89 16.95 8.55
CA ALA A 403 -0.46 16.70 8.73
C ALA A 403 0.08 15.75 7.64
N ASN A 404 -0.67 14.69 7.30
CA ASN A 404 -0.28 13.78 6.23
C ASN A 404 -0.29 14.45 4.85
N TRP A 405 -1.27 15.32 4.58
CA TRP A 405 -1.32 16.09 3.34
C TRP A 405 -0.15 17.07 3.23
N GLU A 406 0.14 17.82 4.29
CA GLU A 406 1.25 18.75 4.35
C GLU A 406 2.61 18.05 4.23
N SER A 407 2.73 16.79 4.68
CA SER A 407 3.98 16.03 4.53
C SER A 407 4.37 15.80 3.07
N VAL A 408 3.39 15.72 2.16
CA VAL A 408 3.60 15.55 0.71
C VAL A 408 3.53 16.88 -0.05
N MET A 409 2.53 17.72 0.24
CA MET A 409 2.25 18.92 -0.56
C MET A 409 2.98 20.18 -0.07
N GLY A 410 3.49 20.15 1.17
CA GLY A 410 4.08 21.29 1.87
C GLY A 410 3.05 22.09 2.68
N LYS A 411 3.53 23.03 3.51
CA LYS A 411 2.66 23.82 4.42
C LYS A 411 1.88 24.94 3.71
N ASN A 412 2.37 25.42 2.59
CA ASN A 412 1.77 26.56 1.90
C ASN A 412 0.77 26.08 0.85
N VAL A 413 -0.50 26.46 1.08
CA VAL A 413 -1.69 26.03 0.32
C VAL A 413 -1.63 26.44 -1.14
N TRP A 414 -1.04 27.58 -1.46
CA TRP A 414 -0.92 28.05 -2.85
C TRP A 414 -0.06 27.12 -3.70
N TRP A 415 0.97 26.53 -3.10
CA TRP A 415 1.84 25.57 -3.76
C TRP A 415 1.25 24.16 -3.85
N TRP A 416 0.05 23.91 -3.30
CA TRP A 416 -0.59 22.61 -3.44
C TRP A 416 -1.08 22.34 -4.86
N PHE A 417 -1.37 23.39 -5.62
CA PHE A 417 -1.90 23.28 -6.98
C PHE A 417 -0.84 23.56 -8.05
N LEU A 418 0.41 23.81 -7.65
CA LEU A 418 1.50 24.14 -8.56
C LEU A 418 2.62 23.11 -8.44
N PRO A 419 3.26 22.71 -9.56
CA PRO A 419 4.37 21.77 -9.56
C PRO A 419 5.69 22.43 -9.13
N VAL A 420 5.68 23.02 -7.93
CA VAL A 420 6.82 23.73 -7.35
C VAL A 420 7.06 23.28 -5.91
N GLY A 421 8.35 23.23 -5.56
CA GLY A 421 8.81 22.80 -4.24
C GLY A 421 8.69 21.30 -4.02
N HIS A 422 9.17 20.86 -2.87
CA HIS A 422 9.14 19.46 -2.45
C HIS A 422 8.25 19.29 -1.21
N GLY A 423 7.91 18.04 -0.90
CA GLY A 423 7.27 17.70 0.37
C GLY A 423 8.18 18.00 1.56
N LEU A 424 7.64 17.83 2.77
CA LEU A 424 8.41 18.01 4.01
C LEU A 424 9.33 16.81 4.31
N GLU A 425 9.10 15.68 3.64
CA GLU A 425 9.82 14.43 3.84
C GLU A 425 11.05 14.35 2.92
N ASP A 426 12.19 13.94 3.48
CA ASP A 426 13.46 13.72 2.76
C ASP A 426 13.51 12.35 2.02
N GLY A 427 12.48 11.54 2.20
CA GLY A 427 12.34 10.20 1.63
C GLY A 427 13.14 9.10 2.36
N MET A 428 13.95 9.47 3.36
CA MET A 428 14.84 8.58 4.10
C MET A 428 14.35 8.34 5.52
N ASN A 429 13.82 9.39 6.16
CA ASN A 429 13.36 9.37 7.53
C ASN A 429 11.89 9.74 7.57
N PHE A 430 11.11 8.98 8.34
CA PHE A 430 9.68 9.23 8.49
C PHE A 430 9.32 9.20 9.96
N PRO A 431 8.57 10.19 10.47
CA PRO A 431 8.03 10.12 11.81
C PRO A 431 7.11 8.89 11.94
N THR A 432 7.34 8.12 13.00
CA THR A 432 6.58 6.92 13.30
C THR A 432 5.46 7.21 14.30
N ASN A 433 4.36 6.48 14.18
CA ASN A 433 3.23 6.54 15.08
C ASN A 433 3.61 5.93 16.45
N PRO A 434 3.50 6.67 17.57
CA PRO A 434 3.88 6.20 18.90
C PRO A 434 3.08 4.98 19.43
N ARG A 435 2.03 4.57 18.70
CA ARG A 435 1.24 3.35 18.97
C ARG A 435 1.92 2.06 18.52
N PHE A 436 3.13 2.16 17.97
CA PHE A 436 3.97 1.04 17.59
C PHE A 436 5.19 0.95 18.51
N ASP A 437 5.79 -0.23 18.61
CA ASP A 437 7.06 -0.36 19.31
C ASP A 437 8.25 0.14 18.50
N LYS A 438 9.45 0.15 19.11
CA LYS A 438 10.69 0.61 18.47
C LYS A 438 11.06 -0.22 17.24
N GLN A 439 10.56 -1.46 17.16
CA GLN A 439 10.77 -2.39 16.06
C GLN A 439 9.66 -2.27 14.98
N GLY A 440 8.65 -1.43 15.19
CA GLY A 440 7.53 -1.22 14.27
C GLY A 440 6.40 -2.23 14.40
N ARG A 441 6.32 -2.98 15.51
CA ARG A 441 5.20 -3.89 15.78
C ARG A 441 4.02 -3.12 16.37
N TRP A 442 2.82 -3.53 15.98
CA TRP A 442 1.59 -2.90 16.41
C TRP A 442 1.30 -3.24 17.88
N ARG A 443 1.11 -2.21 18.73
CA ARG A 443 0.74 -2.37 20.14
C ARG A 443 -0.76 -2.35 20.35
N ARG A 444 -1.22 -3.06 21.39
CA ARG A 444 -2.61 -2.94 21.87
C ARG A 444 -2.85 -1.59 22.53
N ARG A 445 -4.10 -1.10 22.56
CA ARG A 445 -4.47 0.20 23.13
C ARG A 445 -3.99 0.40 24.56
N ARG A 446 -4.00 -0.65 25.38
CA ARG A 446 -3.46 -0.62 26.77
C ARG A 446 -1.97 -0.26 26.85
N GLU A 447 -1.20 -0.56 25.80
CA GLU A 447 0.24 -0.31 25.69
C GLU A 447 0.55 1.02 24.98
N TRP A 448 -0.48 1.77 24.57
CA TRP A 448 -0.28 3.08 23.96
C TRP A 448 0.18 4.11 25.01
N PRO A 449 0.86 5.19 24.58
CA PRO A 449 1.09 6.37 25.42
C PRO A 449 -0.23 6.90 26.00
N SER A 450 -0.22 7.34 27.24
CA SER A 450 -1.45 7.72 27.99
C SER A 450 -2.25 8.83 27.34
N ASP A 451 -1.58 9.76 26.68
CA ASP A 451 -2.17 10.87 25.90
C ASP A 451 -2.87 10.43 24.61
N LEU A 452 -2.60 9.20 24.15
CA LEU A 452 -3.10 8.65 22.89
C LEU A 452 -4.11 7.51 23.06
N ARG A 453 -4.38 7.07 24.30
CA ARG A 453 -5.26 5.95 24.66
C ARG A 453 -6.72 6.18 24.35
#